data_AF-A0A0Q7DRC0-F1
#
_entry.id   AF-A0A0Q7DRC0-F1
#
_cell.length_a   1.000
_cell.length_b   1.000
_cell.length_c   1.000
_cell.angle_alpha   90.00
_cell.angle_beta   90.00
_cell.angle_gamma   90.00
#
_symmetry.space_group_name_H-M   'P 1'
#
loop_
_entity.id
_entity.type
_entity.pdbx_description
1 polymer ?
#
loop_
_entity_poly.entity_id
_entity_poly.type
_entity_poly.pdbx_seq_one_letter_code
_entity_poly.pdbx_strand_id
1 'polypeptide(L)'
;MRPLLAAAALLLLATPALAQFPPPGVYECVSENGANLGELTLFVAGDYSFKNVDGNSASGQVASAGTDVNPLSGPLKDMQLIGVFGTDDAGKTTFRFTGADGLEVSCQ
;
A
#
# COMPACT_ATOMS: atom_id res chain seq x y z
N MET A 1 -6.83 56.71 0.40
CA MET A 1 -5.45 56.18 0.41
C MET A 1 -5.34 55.09 1.47
N ARG A 2 -5.09 53.85 1.02
CA ARG A 2 -4.42 52.72 1.68
C ARG A 2 -5.00 52.07 2.96
N PRO A 3 -4.76 50.77 3.13
CA PRO A 3 -5.75 49.79 3.58
C PRO A 3 -5.36 49.11 4.90
N LEU A 4 -6.33 48.61 5.66
CA LEU A 4 -6.06 47.75 6.81
C LEU A 4 -6.33 46.29 6.42
N LEU A 5 -5.25 45.69 5.93
CA LEU A 5 -4.73 44.36 6.23
C LEU A 5 -5.75 43.22 6.45
N ALA A 6 -5.79 42.35 5.45
CA ALA A 6 -6.28 40.99 5.52
C ALA A 6 -5.56 40.20 6.64
N ALA A 7 -6.33 39.54 7.49
CA ALA A 7 -5.84 38.47 8.36
C ALA A 7 -6.43 37.15 7.86
N ALA A 8 -5.71 36.47 6.97
CA ALA A 8 -6.00 35.11 6.55
C ALA A 8 -5.44 34.16 7.62
N ALA A 9 -6.32 33.54 8.41
CA ALA A 9 -5.94 32.45 9.31
C ALA A 9 -5.96 31.13 8.52
N LEU A 10 -4.79 30.67 8.05
CA LEU A 10 -4.61 29.28 7.62
C LEU A 10 -4.31 28.42 8.85
N LEU A 11 -5.32 27.78 9.40
CA LEU A 11 -5.16 26.65 10.31
C LEU A 11 -4.99 25.38 9.47
N LEU A 12 -3.75 25.06 9.10
CA LEU A 12 -3.39 23.74 8.57
C LEU A 12 -3.40 22.72 9.72
N LEU A 13 -4.55 22.11 9.96
CA LEU A 13 -4.67 20.92 10.81
C LEU A 13 -4.03 19.74 10.06
N ALA A 14 -2.71 19.57 10.20
CA ALA A 14 -2.07 18.31 9.86
C ALA A 14 -2.49 17.28 10.91
N THR A 15 -3.59 16.57 10.68
CA THR A 15 -3.92 15.40 11.49
C THR A 15 -2.82 14.37 11.25
N PRO A 16 -2.26 13.76 12.32
CA PRO A 16 -1.29 12.69 12.13
C PRO A 16 -1.98 11.60 11.33
N ALA A 17 -1.40 11.22 10.19
CA ALA A 17 -1.78 9.98 9.53
C ALA A 17 -1.42 8.88 10.52
N LEU A 18 -2.41 8.40 11.28
CA LEU A 18 -2.26 7.18 12.06
C LEU A 18 -1.75 6.14 11.06
N ALA A 19 -0.71 5.40 11.42
CA ALA A 19 -0.24 4.28 10.63
C ALA A 19 -1.41 3.28 10.54
N GLN A 20 -2.21 3.42 9.48
CA GLN A 20 -3.33 2.53 9.21
C GLN A 20 -2.70 1.40 8.43
N PHE A 21 -2.42 0.32 9.14
CA PHE A 21 -2.04 -0.90 8.45
C PHE A 21 -3.27 -1.38 7.67
N PRO A 22 -3.06 -1.85 6.44
CA PRO A 22 -4.11 -2.56 5.73
C PRO A 22 -4.63 -3.71 6.61
N PRO A 23 -5.92 -4.07 6.50
CA PRO A 23 -6.45 -5.21 7.21
C PRO A 23 -5.58 -6.46 7.00
N PRO A 24 -5.32 -7.27 8.03
CA PRO A 24 -4.67 -8.56 7.83
C PRO A 24 -5.59 -9.46 7.01
N GLY A 25 -5.02 -10.26 6.12
CA GLY A 25 -5.80 -11.03 5.18
C GLY A 25 -4.95 -11.76 4.15
N VAL A 26 -5.63 -12.52 3.31
CA VAL A 26 -5.06 -13.21 2.17
C VAL A 26 -5.58 -12.52 0.91
N TYR A 27 -4.67 -12.10 0.04
CA TYR A 27 -4.95 -11.31 -1.15
C TYR A 27 -4.41 -11.99 -2.39
N GLU A 28 -5.23 -12.17 -3.40
CA GLU A 28 -4.80 -12.71 -4.69
C GLU A 28 -4.16 -11.60 -5.52
N CYS A 29 -2.90 -11.80 -5.92
CA CYS A 29 -2.12 -10.81 -6.65
C CYS A 29 -2.10 -11.11 -8.15
N VAL A 30 -2.45 -10.12 -8.96
CA VAL A 30 -2.43 -10.18 -10.42
C VAL A 30 -1.63 -9.02 -11.00
N SER A 31 -1.00 -9.24 -12.16
CA SER A 31 -0.41 -8.16 -12.96
C SER A 31 -1.49 -7.33 -13.65
N GLU A 32 -1.11 -6.18 -14.23
CA GLU A 32 -1.97 -5.35 -15.09
C GLU A 32 -2.71 -6.15 -16.18
N ASN A 33 -2.04 -7.14 -16.78
CA ASN A 33 -2.60 -7.97 -17.85
C ASN A 33 -3.48 -9.12 -17.33
N GLY A 34 -3.75 -9.19 -16.02
CA GLY A 34 -4.55 -10.25 -15.38
C GLY A 34 -3.80 -11.57 -15.16
N ALA A 35 -2.50 -11.64 -15.45
CA ALA A 35 -1.70 -12.82 -15.11
C ALA A 35 -1.62 -12.99 -13.59
N ASN A 36 -1.88 -14.21 -13.10
CA ASN A 36 -1.76 -14.56 -11.70
C ASN A 36 -0.28 -14.53 -11.28
N LEU A 37 0.03 -13.77 -10.23
CA LEU A 37 1.38 -13.66 -9.67
C LEU A 37 1.53 -14.46 -8.37
N GLY A 38 0.41 -14.79 -7.73
CA GLY A 38 0.37 -15.57 -6.51
C GLY A 38 -0.49 -14.92 -5.43
N GLU A 39 -0.12 -15.16 -4.18
CA GLU A 39 -0.91 -14.79 -3.02
C GLU A 39 -0.05 -14.00 -2.02
N LEU A 40 -0.58 -12.87 -1.57
CA LEU A 40 -0.03 -12.07 -0.48
C LEU A 40 -0.84 -12.31 0.79
N THR A 41 -0.24 -12.96 1.78
CA THR A 41 -0.77 -12.98 3.14
C THR A 41 -0.19 -11.80 3.91
N LEU A 42 -1.04 -10.86 4.31
CA LEU A 42 -0.67 -9.76 5.19
C LEU A 42 -1.06 -10.08 6.63
N PHE A 43 -0.12 -9.90 7.54
CA PHE A 43 -0.32 -10.06 8.97
C PHE A 43 -0.48 -8.71 9.67
N VAL A 44 -0.85 -8.77 10.95
CA VAL A 44 -0.96 -7.57 11.79
C VAL A 44 0.39 -6.85 11.83
N ALA A 45 0.35 -5.50 11.83
CA ALA A 45 1.51 -4.63 11.92
C ALA A 45 2.49 -4.69 10.72
N GLY A 46 2.07 -5.24 9.58
CA GLY A 46 2.78 -5.09 8.31
C GLY A 46 3.79 -6.19 7.98
N ASP A 47 3.92 -7.24 8.79
CA ASP A 47 4.58 -8.47 8.32
C ASP A 47 3.77 -9.10 7.18
N TYR A 48 4.43 -9.66 6.18
CA TYR A 48 3.75 -10.36 5.09
C TYR A 48 4.48 -11.64 4.65
N SER A 49 3.74 -12.53 4.01
CA SER A 49 4.25 -13.67 3.26
C SER A 49 3.70 -13.62 1.85
N PHE A 50 4.58 -13.66 0.85
CA PHE A 50 4.21 -13.75 -0.56
C PHE A 50 4.53 -15.13 -1.08
N LYS A 51 3.53 -15.82 -1.64
CA LYS A 51 3.66 -17.13 -2.28
C LYS A 51 3.43 -16.97 -3.77
N ASN A 52 4.44 -17.25 -4.59
CA ASN A 52 4.31 -17.17 -6.04
C ASN A 52 3.57 -18.39 -6.62
N VAL A 53 3.23 -18.32 -7.91
CA VAL A 53 2.56 -19.42 -8.64
C VAL A 53 3.38 -20.71 -8.72
N ASP A 54 4.71 -20.64 -8.58
CA ASP A 54 5.60 -21.80 -8.55
C ASP A 54 5.63 -22.49 -7.16
N GLY A 55 4.93 -21.92 -6.18
CA GLY A 55 4.88 -22.42 -4.80
C GLY A 55 6.02 -21.95 -3.90
N ASN A 56 6.91 -21.09 -4.40
CA ASN A 56 7.95 -20.48 -3.59
C ASN A 56 7.35 -19.39 -2.70
N SER A 57 7.70 -19.41 -1.42
CA SER A 57 7.27 -18.41 -0.45
C SER A 57 8.44 -17.61 0.08
N ALA A 58 8.26 -16.30 0.17
CA ALA A 58 9.20 -15.40 0.82
C ALA A 58 8.44 -14.37 1.65
N SER A 59 9.05 -13.96 2.76
CA SER A 59 8.42 -13.05 3.72
C SER A 59 9.16 -11.73 3.77
N GLY A 60 8.48 -10.71 4.26
CA GLY A 60 9.06 -9.39 4.48
C GLY A 60 8.18 -8.53 5.34
N GLN A 61 8.50 -7.25 5.38
CA GLN A 61 7.73 -6.23 6.08
C GLN A 61 7.35 -5.10 5.14
N VAL A 62 6.17 -4.53 5.37
CA VAL A 62 5.72 -3.26 4.82
C VAL A 62 5.49 -2.27 5.96
N ALA A 63 5.87 -1.02 5.74
CA ALA A 63 5.38 0.09 6.53
C ALA A 63 4.14 0.68 5.84
N SER A 64 3.22 1.24 6.61
CA SER A 64 2.16 2.08 6.04
C SER A 64 2.05 3.43 6.73
N ALA A 65 1.66 4.43 5.95
CA ALA A 65 1.38 5.78 6.42
C ALA A 65 0.12 6.27 5.69
N GLY A 66 -1.00 6.39 6.40
CA GLY A 66 -2.30 6.56 5.73
C GLY A 66 -2.60 5.36 4.82
N THR A 67 -2.86 5.61 3.54
CA THR A 67 -3.09 4.58 2.51
C THR A 67 -1.82 4.11 1.81
N ASP A 68 -0.69 4.80 2.01
CA ASP A 68 0.57 4.44 1.38
C ASP A 68 1.18 3.21 2.04
N VAL A 69 1.75 2.32 1.23
CA VAL A 69 2.40 1.07 1.63
C VAL A 69 3.81 1.06 1.06
N ASN A 70 4.81 0.95 1.93
CA ASN A 70 6.21 0.90 1.54
C ASN A 70 6.87 -0.40 2.02
N PRO A 71 7.24 -1.32 1.11
CA PRO A 71 8.03 -2.50 1.44
C PRO A 71 9.39 -2.15 2.05
N LEU A 72 9.66 -2.68 3.25
CA LEU A 72 10.90 -2.51 3.99
C LEU A 72 11.89 -3.67 3.75
N SER A 73 11.39 -4.85 3.38
CA SER A 73 12.17 -6.06 3.13
C SER A 73 11.42 -7.08 2.26
N GLY A 74 12.14 -8.13 1.85
CA GLY A 74 11.58 -9.25 1.10
C GLY A 74 11.31 -8.94 -0.37
N PRO A 75 10.61 -9.85 -1.07
CA PRO A 75 10.47 -9.79 -2.52
C PRO A 75 9.79 -8.50 -3.01
N LEU A 76 8.83 -7.95 -2.25
CA LEU A 76 8.17 -6.70 -2.64
C LEU A 76 9.15 -5.52 -2.68
N LYS A 77 10.14 -5.49 -1.77
CA LYS A 77 11.20 -4.47 -1.79
C LYS A 77 12.23 -4.74 -2.88
N ASP A 78 12.60 -5.98 -3.11
CA ASP A 78 13.56 -6.36 -4.15
C ASP A 78 13.04 -5.99 -5.56
N MET A 79 11.72 -6.09 -5.75
CA MET A 79 11.00 -5.62 -6.94
C MET A 79 10.76 -4.09 -6.95
N GLN A 80 11.24 -3.37 -5.94
CA GLN A 80 11.08 -1.91 -5.78
C GLN A 80 9.62 -1.46 -5.90
N LEU A 81 8.70 -2.26 -5.36
CA LEU A 81 7.29 -1.95 -5.39
C LEU A 81 6.96 -0.84 -4.37
N ILE A 82 6.21 0.17 -4.80
CA ILE A 82 5.58 1.15 -3.90
C ILE A 82 4.08 0.95 -4.02
N GLY A 83 3.42 0.79 -2.88
CA GLY A 83 2.01 0.41 -2.82
C GLY A 83 1.11 1.52 -2.30
N VAL A 84 -0.17 1.40 -2.64
CA VAL A 84 -1.28 2.04 -1.94
C VAL A 84 -2.35 0.99 -1.68
N PHE A 85 -3.06 1.11 -0.57
CA PHE A 85 -4.25 0.27 -0.32
C PHE A 85 -5.50 1.13 -0.17
N GLY A 86 -6.64 0.56 -0.54
CA GLY A 86 -7.95 1.16 -0.33
C GLY A 86 -8.94 0.08 0.06
N THR A 87 -9.86 0.43 0.97
CA THR A 87 -11.00 -0.42 1.34
C THR A 87 -12.26 0.26 0.84
N ASP A 88 -13.07 -0.45 0.05
CA ASP A 88 -14.35 0.08 -0.44
C ASP A 88 -15.44 0.05 0.64
N ASP A 89 -16.60 0.63 0.32
CA ASP A 89 -17.76 0.67 1.23
C ASP A 89 -18.31 -0.72 1.57
N ALA A 90 -17.97 -1.75 0.79
CA ALA A 90 -18.31 -3.15 1.05
C ALA A 90 -17.28 -3.86 1.94
N GLY A 91 -16.20 -3.19 2.34
CA GLY A 91 -15.12 -3.73 3.16
C GLY A 91 -14.05 -4.49 2.37
N LYS A 92 -14.11 -4.49 1.04
CA LYS A 92 -13.10 -5.14 0.19
C LYS A 92 -11.86 -4.28 0.12
N THR A 93 -10.72 -4.86 0.52
CA THR A 93 -9.42 -4.17 0.47
C THR A 93 -8.68 -4.55 -0.80
N THR A 94 -8.16 -3.55 -1.51
CA THR A 94 -7.31 -3.73 -2.68
C THR A 94 -5.99 -3.02 -2.46
N PHE A 95 -4.90 -3.69 -2.79
CA PHE A 95 -3.55 -3.14 -2.85
C PHE A 95 -3.18 -2.92 -4.30
N ARG A 96 -2.60 -1.77 -4.61
CA ARG A 96 -1.99 -1.51 -5.91
C ARG A 96 -0.53 -1.16 -5.68
N PHE A 97 0.36 -1.95 -6.25
CA PHE A 97 1.79 -1.71 -6.23
C PHE A 97 2.28 -1.30 -7.61
N THR A 98 3.20 -0.34 -7.65
CA THR A 98 3.90 0.10 -8.87
C THR A 98 5.40 -0.10 -8.67
N GLY A 99 6.05 -0.83 -9.58
CA GLY A 99 7.49 -1.10 -9.59
C GLY A 99 8.27 -0.17 -10.53
N ALA A 100 9.59 -0.22 -10.43
CA ALA A 100 10.52 0.66 -11.16
C ALA A 100 10.46 0.52 -12.70
N ASP A 101 9.98 -0.62 -13.22
CA ASP A 101 9.88 -0.90 -14.65
C ASP A 101 8.45 -0.72 -15.21
N GLY A 102 7.57 -0.02 -14.49
CA GLY A 102 6.16 0.10 -14.84
C GLY A 102 5.34 -1.16 -14.55
N LEU A 103 5.91 -2.11 -13.79
CA LEU A 103 5.18 -3.27 -13.28
C LEU A 103 4.07 -2.80 -12.35
N GLU A 104 2.81 -3.01 -12.74
CA GLU A 104 1.67 -2.85 -11.85
C GLU A 104 1.18 -4.21 -11.32
N VAL A 105 1.00 -4.29 -10.01
CA VAL A 105 0.45 -5.45 -9.31
C VAL A 105 -0.75 -5.01 -8.51
N SER A 106 -1.86 -5.72 -8.66
CA SER A 106 -3.06 -5.54 -7.85
C SER A 106 -3.30 -6.77 -6.99
N CYS A 107 -3.46 -6.61 -5.67
CA CYS A 107 -3.81 -7.70 -4.76
C CYS A 107 -5.16 -7.41 -4.09
N GLN A 108 -6.11 -8.35 -4.11
CA GLN A 108 -7.49 -8.13 -3.63
C GLN A 108 -8.10 -9.36 -2.95
#